data_AF-A0A336N847-F1
#
_entry.id   AF-A0A336N847-F1
#
_cell.length_a   1.000
_cell.length_b   1.000
_cell.length_c   1.000
_cell.angle_alpha   90.00
_cell.angle_beta   90.00
_cell.angle_gamma   90.00
#
_symmetry.space_group_name_H-M   'P 1'
#
loop_
_entity.id
_entity.type
_entity.pdbx_description
1 polymer ?
#
loop_
_entity_poly.entity_id
_entity_poly.type
_entity_poly.pdbx_seq_one_letter_code
_entity_poly.pdbx_strand_id
1 'polypeptide(L)'
;MSQSQLTLHQARYYSWFLTRQAEGGSMDSLATTLVDAQVDLNPHQVDAALFACKNPLSKGVILADEVGLGKNIEAGLVILQHWAERKRKILIITPTV
;
A
#
# COMPACT_ATOMS: atom_id res chain seq x y z
N MET A 1 -18.99 -12.55 -31.54
CA MET A 1 -18.27 -11.50 -30.79
C MET A 1 -17.04 -11.13 -31.58
N SER A 2 -16.99 -9.93 -32.16
CA SER A 2 -15.83 -9.45 -32.91
C SER A 2 -14.64 -9.28 -31.97
N GLN A 3 -13.58 -10.05 -32.15
CA GLN A 3 -12.31 -9.78 -31.49
C GLN A 3 -11.76 -8.47 -32.05
N SER A 4 -11.81 -7.41 -31.24
CA SER A 4 -11.14 -6.15 -31.54
C SER A 4 -9.63 -6.43 -31.62
N GLN A 5 -9.08 -6.51 -32.83
CA GLN A 5 -7.64 -6.69 -33.02
C GLN A 5 -6.93 -5.42 -32.55
N LEU A 6 -6.27 -5.50 -31.39
CA LEU A 6 -5.41 -4.44 -30.89
C LEU A 6 -4.19 -4.29 -31.81
N THR A 7 -3.83 -3.06 -32.16
CA THR A 7 -2.56 -2.80 -32.85
C THR A 7 -1.38 -3.11 -31.94
N LEU A 8 -0.19 -3.34 -32.50
CA LEU A 8 1.01 -3.63 -31.70
C LEU A 8 1.30 -2.53 -30.65
N HIS A 9 1.05 -1.26 -31.02
CA HIS A 9 1.17 -0.13 -30.10
C HIS A 9 0.14 -0.17 -28.97
N GLN A 10 -1.12 -0.48 -29.28
CA GLN A 10 -2.18 -0.61 -28.29
C GLN A 10 -1.91 -1.78 -27.34
N ALA A 11 -1.50 -2.94 -27.86
CA ALA A 11 -1.14 -4.09 -27.05
C ALA A 11 0.01 -3.76 -26.08
N ARG A 12 1.05 -3.04 -26.54
CA ARG A 12 2.13 -2.55 -25.68
C ARG A 12 1.62 -1.59 -24.61
N TYR A 13 0.81 -0.62 -25.00
CA TYR A 13 0.24 0.36 -24.07
C TYR A 13 -0.62 -0.32 -22.99
N TYR A 14 -1.52 -1.23 -23.37
CA TYR A 14 -2.35 -1.97 -22.41
C TYR A 14 -1.53 -2.92 -21.54
N SER A 15 -0.51 -3.59 -22.08
CA SER A 15 0.39 -4.41 -21.28
C SER A 15 1.10 -3.57 -20.22
N TRP A 16 1.60 -2.39 -20.59
CA TRP A 16 2.20 -1.45 -19.65
C TRP A 16 1.17 -0.95 -18.64
N PHE A 17 -0.03 -0.57 -19.07
CA PHE A 17 -1.07 -0.06 -18.19
C PHE A 17 -1.49 -1.10 -17.13
N LEU A 18 -1.64 -2.36 -17.53
CA LEU A 18 -2.02 -3.46 -16.64
C LEU A 18 -0.87 -3.92 -15.73
N THR A 19 0.38 -3.70 -16.13
CA THR A 19 1.58 -4.07 -15.35
C THR A 19 2.17 -2.90 -14.57
N ARG A 20 1.76 -1.67 -14.86
CA ARG A 20 2.15 -0.47 -14.13
C ARG A 20 1.57 -0.59 -12.73
N GLN A 21 2.46 -0.72 -11.75
CA GLN A 21 2.07 -0.57 -10.36
C GLN A 21 1.65 0.89 -10.15
N ALA A 22 0.55 1.10 -9.44
CA ALA A 22 0.25 2.42 -8.89
C ALA A 22 1.50 2.91 -8.14
N GLU A 23 1.83 4.19 -8.27
CA GLU A 23 2.99 4.75 -7.58
C GLU A 23 2.81 4.50 -6.08
N GLY A 24 3.75 3.74 -5.50
CA GLY A 24 3.69 3.32 -4.11
C GLY A 24 3.61 4.53 -3.19
N GLY A 25 2.70 4.49 -2.22
CA GLY A 25 2.43 5.60 -1.30
C GLY A 25 1.40 6.61 -1.81
N SER A 26 0.75 6.40 -2.95
CA SER A 26 -0.43 7.18 -3.35
C SER A 26 -1.71 6.68 -2.65
N MET A 27 -2.73 7.53 -2.53
CA MET A 27 -4.03 7.14 -1.98
C MET A 27 -4.68 6.03 -2.82
N ASP A 28 -4.51 6.07 -4.14
CA ASP A 28 -4.99 5.02 -5.05
C ASP A 28 -4.29 3.69 -4.80
N SER A 29 -2.99 3.71 -4.47
CA SER A 29 -2.25 2.48 -4.12
C SER A 29 -2.71 1.88 -2.79
N LEU A 30 -3.12 2.72 -1.83
CA LEU A 30 -3.68 2.25 -0.56
C LEU A 30 -5.16 1.86 -0.68
N ALA A 31 -5.93 2.40 -1.63
CA ALA A 31 -7.34 2.08 -1.78
C ALA A 31 -7.59 0.57 -1.92
N THR A 32 -6.75 -0.14 -2.69
CA THR A 32 -6.82 -1.61 -2.78
C THR A 32 -6.52 -2.29 -1.45
N THR A 33 -5.55 -1.77 -0.70
CA THR A 33 -5.16 -2.26 0.62
C THR A 33 -6.25 -2.02 1.67
N LEU A 34 -6.93 -0.87 1.59
CA LEU A 34 -8.00 -0.46 2.51
C LEU A 34 -9.27 -1.28 2.29
N VAL A 35 -9.60 -1.63 1.04
CA VAL A 35 -10.73 -2.52 0.72
C VAL A 35 -10.53 -3.91 1.30
N ASP A 36 -9.30 -4.41 1.31
CA ASP A 36 -8.97 -5.73 1.88
C ASP A 36 -8.85 -5.71 3.42
N ALA A 37 -8.76 -4.54 4.04
CA ALA A 37 -8.69 -4.41 5.49
C ALA A 37 -10.06 -4.75 6.09
N GLN A 38 -10.15 -5.84 6.87
CA GLN A 38 -11.36 -6.24 7.61
C GLN A 38 -11.67 -5.36 8.83
N VAL A 39 -11.09 -4.16 8.89
CA VAL A 39 -11.09 -3.28 10.07
C VAL A 39 -11.73 -1.96 9.68
N ASP A 40 -12.54 -1.39 10.56
CA ASP A 40 -13.02 -0.02 10.37
C ASP A 40 -11.87 0.95 10.64
N LEU A 41 -11.52 1.75 9.65
CA LEU A 41 -10.31 2.57 9.66
C LEU A 41 -10.67 4.03 9.87
N ASN A 42 -9.97 4.68 10.81
CA ASN A 42 -10.12 6.11 11.02
C ASN A 42 -9.26 6.90 10.02
N PRO A 43 -9.66 8.14 9.64
CA PRO A 43 -8.92 8.96 8.69
C PRO A 43 -7.44 9.15 9.06
N HIS A 44 -7.14 9.38 10.34
CA HIS A 44 -5.75 9.57 10.80
C HIS A 44 -4.88 8.33 10.60
N GLN A 45 -5.45 7.13 10.65
CA GLN A 45 -4.72 5.88 10.44
C GLN A 45 -4.31 5.71 8.97
N VAL A 46 -5.18 6.16 8.06
CA VAL A 46 -4.88 6.20 6.62
C VAL A 46 -3.78 7.21 6.35
N ASP A 47 -3.83 8.40 6.96
CA ASP A 47 -2.81 9.44 6.81
C ASP A 47 -1.45 8.99 7.37
N ALA A 48 -1.42 8.30 8.51
CA ALA A 48 -0.20 7.73 9.09
C ALA A 48 0.41 6.66 8.18
N ALA A 49 -0.40 5.77 7.60
CA ALA A 49 0.06 4.76 6.65
C ALA A 49 0.58 5.39 5.34
N LEU A 50 -0.13 6.40 4.81
CA LEU A 50 0.33 7.19 3.65
C LEU A 50 1.68 7.85 3.93
N PHE A 51 1.83 8.47 5.09
CA PHE A 51 3.08 9.11 5.50
C PHE A 51 4.23 8.10 5.57
N ALA A 52 3.99 6.93 6.18
CA ALA A 52 4.95 5.85 6.25
C ALA A 52 5.35 5.30 4.86
N CYS A 53 4.39 5.18 3.94
CA CYS A 53 4.64 4.66 2.59
C CYS A 53 5.29 5.70 1.65
N LYS A 54 4.98 6.99 1.81
CA LYS A 54 5.53 8.07 0.97
C LYS A 54 6.95 8.45 1.32
N ASN A 55 7.44 8.16 2.54
CA ASN A 55 8.66 8.75 3.06
C ASN A 55 9.87 8.54 2.12
N PRO A 56 10.31 9.58 1.38
CA PRO A 56 11.33 9.48 0.35
C PRO A 56 12.74 9.46 0.95
N LEU A 57 12.89 9.77 2.24
CA LEU A 57 14.19 9.93 2.90
C LEU A 57 14.86 8.60 3.25
N SER A 58 14.23 7.45 2.97
CA SER A 58 14.80 6.10 3.12
C SER A 58 15.34 5.76 4.53
N LYS A 59 15.00 6.56 5.56
CA LYS A 59 15.50 6.42 6.94
C LYS A 59 14.50 5.79 7.92
N GLY A 60 13.30 5.44 7.47
CA GLY A 60 12.23 4.88 8.30
C GLY A 60 11.30 5.93 8.89
N VAL A 61 10.23 5.47 9.54
CA VAL A 61 9.18 6.29 10.16
C VAL A 61 8.94 5.79 11.59
N ILE A 62 8.63 6.72 12.49
CA ILE A 62 8.23 6.44 13.87
C ILE A 62 6.75 6.81 14.01
N LEU A 63 5.91 5.84 14.34
CA LEU A 63 4.49 6.05 14.66
C LEU A 63 4.35 6.33 16.15
N ALA A 64 4.01 7.57 16.50
CA ALA A 64 4.12 8.12 17.85
C ALA A 64 2.78 8.64 18.40
N ASP A 65 1.66 8.08 17.95
CA ASP A 65 0.31 8.45 18.38
C ASP A 65 0.03 8.15 19.87
N GLU A 66 -1.12 8.57 20.36
CA GLU A 66 -1.56 8.27 21.73
C GLU A 66 -1.81 6.77 21.93
N VAL A 67 -1.75 6.30 23.18
CA VAL A 67 -2.03 4.89 23.51
C VAL A 67 -3.49 4.59 23.17
N GLY A 68 -3.72 3.54 22.38
CA GLY A 68 -5.06 3.13 21.97
C GLY A 68 -5.54 3.71 20.62
N LEU A 69 -4.78 4.61 19.97
CA LEU A 69 -5.19 5.20 18.68
C LEU A 69 -5.04 4.28 17.46
N GLY A 70 -4.43 3.10 17.64
CA GLY A 70 -4.35 2.09 16.60
C GLY A 70 -3.02 2.04 15.84
N LYS A 71 -1.88 2.34 16.48
CA LYS A 71 -0.53 2.16 15.89
C LYS A 71 -0.29 0.78 15.25
N ASN A 72 -0.88 -0.27 15.83
CA ASN A 72 -0.79 -1.63 15.27
C ASN A 72 -1.58 -1.76 13.96
N ILE A 73 -2.73 -1.07 13.86
CA ILE A 73 -3.54 -1.01 12.64
C ILE A 73 -2.77 -0.26 11.55
N GLU A 74 -2.19 0.89 11.88
CA GLU A 74 -1.35 1.68 10.98
C GLU A 74 -0.15 0.88 10.45
N ALA A 75 0.59 0.20 11.34
CA ALA A 75 1.68 -0.69 10.94
C ALA A 75 1.19 -1.85 10.05
N GLY A 76 0.01 -2.40 10.34
CA GLY A 76 -0.65 -3.41 9.50
C GLY A 76 -0.96 -2.90 8.10
N LEU A 77 -1.48 -1.68 7.97
CA LEU A 77 -1.73 -1.04 6.67
C LEU A 77 -0.44 -0.86 5.86
N VAL A 78 0.65 -0.44 6.51
CA VAL A 78 1.96 -0.31 5.85
C VAL A 78 2.45 -1.68 5.36
N ILE A 79 2.29 -2.73 6.16
CA ILE A 79 2.66 -4.11 5.78
C ILE A 79 1.83 -4.60 4.60
N LEU A 80 0.50 -4.42 4.64
CA LEU A 80 -0.39 -4.81 3.55
C LEU A 80 -0.04 -4.06 2.25
N GLN A 81 0.28 -2.77 2.34
CA GLN A 81 0.73 -1.99 1.20
C GLN A 81 2.03 -2.54 0.59
N HIS A 82 3.02 -2.84 1.44
CA HIS A 82 4.26 -3.47 0.98
C HIS A 82 4.00 -4.84 0.33
N TRP A 83 3.04 -5.61 0.85
CA TRP A 83 2.64 -6.88 0.29
C TRP A 83 1.96 -6.74 -1.08
N ALA A 84 1.10 -5.72 -1.24
CA ALA A 84 0.46 -5.34 -2.51
C ALA A 84 1.51 -4.92 -3.57
N GLU A 85 2.54 -4.21 -3.14
CA GLU A 85 3.73 -3.87 -3.94
C GLU A 85 4.71 -5.05 -4.13
N ARG A 86 4.33 -6.26 -3.73
CA ARG A 86 5.13 -7.50 -3.85
C ARG A 86 6.44 -7.48 -3.06
N LYS A 87 6.61 -6.56 -2.10
CA LYS A 87 7.74 -6.52 -1.16
C LYS A 87 7.51 -7.52 -0.03
N ARG A 88 7.95 -8.77 -0.23
CA ARG A 88 7.67 -9.89 0.70
C ARG A 88 8.68 -10.08 1.84
N LYS A 89 9.76 -9.32 1.88
CA LYS A 89 10.77 -9.39 2.94
C LYS A 89 10.37 -8.44 4.08
N ILE A 90 9.61 -8.95 5.04
CA ILE A 90 9.07 -8.18 6.17
C ILE A 90 9.54 -8.85 7.47
N LEU A 91 10.15 -8.08 8.37
CA LEU A 91 10.58 -8.52 9.69
C LEU A 91 9.80 -7.76 10.75
N ILE A 92 9.10 -8.48 11.63
CA ILE A 92 8.40 -7.91 12.77
C ILE A 92 9.18 -8.32 14.02
N ILE A 93 9.61 -7.33 14.80
CA ILE A 93 10.26 -7.54 16.09
C ILE A 93 9.29 -7.04 17.15
N THR A 94 8.92 -7.93 18.06
CA THR A 94 8.08 -7.62 19.22
C THR A 94 8.81 -8.09 20.48
N PRO A 95 8.68 -7.40 21.62
CA PRO A 95 9.15 -7.95 22.89
C PRO A 95 8.48 -9.30 23.15
N THR A 96 9.23 -10.22 23.76
CA THR A 96 8.66 -11.43 24.38
C THR A 96 7.92 -11.04 25.64
N VAL A 97 6.66 -11.44 25.71
CA VAL A 97 5.78 -11.21 26.86
C VAL A 97 6.08 -12.21 27.97
#